data_AF-A0A4Q5SM47-F1
#
_entry.id   AF-A0A4Q5SM47-F1
#
_cell.length_a   1.000
_cell.length_b   1.000
_cell.length_c   1.000
_cell.angle_alpha   90.00
_cell.angle_beta   90.00
_cell.angle_gamma   90.00
#
_symmetry.space_group_name_H-M   'P 1'
#
loop_
_entity.id
_entity.type
_entity.pdbx_description
1 polymer ?
#
loop_
_entity_poly.entity_id
_entity_poly.type
_entity_poly.pdbx_seq_one_letter_code
_entity_poly.pdbx_strand_id
1 'polypeptide(L)'
;MAKAFQLLEGFAIFKGFILCQQAPLLLLLYMFNFFKKSSSLSEVRFDWLGTDIHSHLLPGIDDGSPDIASSIQHITALKGLGFNKFICTPHIFTELYPNNRETITAALAKVKAAPELKGIDISAAAEYMVDLDFNSVMEQGPLMELPDKHVLIEMSYLAETPDIEQHVFNLKVAGYQLILAHPERYTFYHRKPEKVERLKDMGCLLQLNLLSVTGYYGKEVKEAA
;
A
#
# COMPACT_ATOMS: atom_id res chain seq x y z
N MET A 1 -15.73 -20.12 3.03
CA MET A 1 -14.85 -18.95 3.26
C MET A 1 -15.35 -17.83 2.37
N ALA A 2 -15.82 -16.74 2.98
CA ALA A 2 -16.60 -15.70 2.31
C ALA A 2 -15.71 -14.81 1.44
N LYS A 3 -16.22 -14.47 0.24
CA LYS A 3 -15.63 -13.56 -0.75
C LYS A 3 -15.16 -12.27 -0.09
N ALA A 4 -13.84 -12.05 -0.01
CA ALA A 4 -13.25 -10.85 0.58
C ALA A 4 -13.13 -9.67 -0.39
N PHE A 5 -13.49 -9.85 -1.67
CA PHE A 5 -13.30 -8.85 -2.71
C PHE A 5 -14.62 -8.54 -3.41
N GLN A 6 -15.05 -7.29 -3.29
CA GLN A 6 -16.15 -6.76 -4.08
C GLN A 6 -15.54 -5.86 -5.15
N LEU A 7 -15.18 -6.46 -6.29
CA LEU A 7 -14.74 -5.75 -7.49
C LEU A 7 -15.92 -4.91 -8.00
N LEU A 8 -15.77 -3.58 -7.99
CA LEU A 8 -16.68 -2.66 -8.65
C LEU A 8 -16.03 -2.18 -9.96
N GLU A 9 -16.60 -2.62 -11.08
CA GLU A 9 -16.50 -1.98 -12.40
C GLU A 9 -15.12 -1.47 -12.84
N GLY A 10 -14.15 -2.36 -13.09
CA GLY A 10 -12.92 -2.00 -13.81
C GLY A 10 -11.96 -1.07 -13.05
N PHE A 11 -12.32 -0.70 -11.82
CA PHE A 11 -11.41 -0.16 -10.82
C PHE A 11 -11.27 -1.24 -9.76
N ALA A 12 -10.05 -1.48 -9.29
CA ALA A 12 -9.92 -1.99 -7.93
C ALA A 12 -10.30 -0.85 -6.98
N ILE A 13 -11.59 -0.51 -6.93
CA ILE A 13 -12.15 0.06 -5.71
C ILE A 13 -12.13 -1.11 -4.74
N PHE A 14 -10.95 -1.37 -4.18
CA PHE A 14 -10.89 -1.91 -2.85
C PHE A 14 -11.86 -1.05 -2.03
N LYS A 15 -12.65 -1.68 -1.17
CA LYS A 15 -13.07 -0.99 0.05
C LYS A 15 -11.80 -0.72 0.88
N GLY A 16 -10.90 0.10 0.34
CA GLY A 16 -9.49 0.30 0.69
C GLY A 16 -8.96 1.59 0.06
N PHE A 17 -9.37 2.74 0.59
CA PHE A 17 -8.63 3.99 0.48
C PHE A 17 -7.53 3.86 1.52
N ILE A 18 -6.33 3.55 1.08
CA ILE A 18 -5.29 3.11 2.01
C ILE A 18 -4.39 4.26 2.42
N LEU A 19 -4.06 4.30 3.70
CA LEU A 19 -3.15 5.26 4.30
C LEU A 19 -1.69 4.80 4.09
N CYS A 20 -1.09 5.10 2.94
CA CYS A 20 0.34 4.80 2.73
C CYS A 20 1.20 5.85 3.48
N GLN A 21 1.79 5.39 4.58
CA GLN A 21 3.08 5.81 5.17
C GLN A 21 3.35 7.24 5.70
N GLN A 22 4.17 7.26 6.77
CA GLN A 22 5.03 8.34 7.28
C GLN A 22 4.43 9.64 7.84
N ALA A 23 3.12 9.87 7.75
CA ALA A 23 2.54 11.00 8.49
C ALA A 23 2.53 10.63 9.99
N PRO A 24 3.21 11.37 10.89
CA PRO A 24 2.97 11.20 12.31
C PRO A 24 1.46 11.35 12.51
N LEU A 25 0.85 10.46 13.30
CA LEU A 25 -0.61 10.42 13.49
C LEU A 25 -1.21 11.82 13.75
N LEU A 26 -0.46 12.67 14.45
CA LEU A 26 -0.74 14.09 14.64
C LEU A 26 -0.97 14.87 13.33
N LEU A 27 -0.15 14.70 12.30
CA LEU A 27 -0.33 15.34 10.99
C LEU A 27 -1.59 14.84 10.30
N LEU A 28 -1.83 13.53 10.32
CA LEU A 28 -3.05 12.93 9.78
C LEU A 28 -4.30 13.57 10.39
N LEU A 29 -4.31 13.64 11.72
CA LEU A 29 -5.37 14.24 12.51
C LEU A 29 -5.49 15.75 12.25
N TYR A 30 -4.36 16.47 12.09
CA TYR A 30 -4.33 17.90 11.80
C TYR A 30 -4.88 18.22 10.41
N MET A 31 -4.64 17.37 9.42
CA MET A 31 -5.07 17.57 8.04
C MET A 31 -6.56 17.38 7.85
N PHE A 32 -7.16 16.36 8.48
CA PHE A 32 -8.61 16.20 8.49
C PHE A 32 -9.32 17.30 9.31
N ASN A 33 -8.61 17.96 10.23
CA ASN A 33 -9.12 19.13 10.98
C ASN A 33 -9.21 20.40 10.11
N PHE A 34 -8.36 20.55 9.08
CA PHE A 34 -8.37 21.74 8.20
C PHE A 34 -9.64 21.84 7.34
N PHE A 35 -10.36 20.73 7.17
CA PHE A 35 -11.65 20.70 6.48
C PHE A 35 -12.85 21.08 7.35
N LYS A 36 -12.69 21.28 8.67
CA LYS A 36 -13.79 21.69 9.56
C LYS A 36 -13.37 22.74 10.58
N LYS A 37 -13.94 23.93 10.43
CA LYS A 37 -14.03 24.92 11.50
C LYS A 37 -14.96 24.32 12.57
N SER A 38 -14.38 23.72 13.61
CA SER A 38 -15.07 23.14 14.78
C SER A 38 -15.91 21.88 14.51
N SER A 39 -15.32 20.69 14.68
CA SER A 39 -15.95 19.55 15.36
C SER A 39 -14.86 18.51 15.73
N SER A 40 -15.06 17.77 16.81
CA SER A 40 -14.07 16.87 17.41
C SER A 40 -13.57 15.79 16.44
N LEU A 41 -12.31 15.37 16.64
CA LEU A 41 -11.61 14.26 15.95
C LEU A 41 -12.37 12.91 15.96
N SER A 42 -13.48 12.82 16.69
CA SER A 42 -14.35 11.66 16.82
C SER A 42 -15.21 11.35 15.59
N GLU A 43 -15.25 12.22 14.57
CA GLU A 43 -16.17 12.05 13.42
C GLU A 43 -15.56 11.33 12.21
N VAL A 44 -14.23 11.30 12.05
CA VAL A 44 -13.61 10.64 10.88
C VAL A 44 -13.46 9.16 11.14
N ARG A 45 -14.16 8.34 10.36
CA ARG A 45 -14.21 6.89 10.49
C ARG A 45 -14.12 6.20 9.13
N PHE A 46 -13.31 5.15 9.06
CA PHE A 46 -13.07 4.31 7.89
C PHE A 46 -13.63 2.90 8.08
N ASP A 47 -14.70 2.75 8.88
CA ASP A 47 -15.34 1.45 9.10
C ASP A 47 -15.86 0.82 7.80
N TRP A 48 -16.25 1.65 6.83
CA TRP A 48 -16.69 1.23 5.50
C TRP A 48 -15.57 0.58 4.68
N LEU A 49 -14.33 0.84 5.07
CA LEU A 49 -13.11 0.28 4.53
C LEU A 49 -12.76 -1.03 5.22
N GLY A 50 -12.56 -0.96 6.53
CA GLY A 50 -12.24 -2.10 7.39
C GLY A 50 -10.85 -2.72 7.17
N THR A 51 -10.35 -2.77 5.92
CA THR A 51 -9.05 -3.39 5.58
C THR A 51 -8.09 -2.38 4.96
N ASP A 52 -6.88 -2.35 5.50
CA ASP A 52 -5.71 -1.72 4.88
C ASP A 52 -4.87 -2.82 4.20
N ILE A 53 -4.60 -2.69 2.91
CA ILE A 53 -3.79 -3.65 2.14
C ILE A 53 -2.41 -3.12 1.72
N HIS A 54 -2.09 -1.88 2.07
CA HIS A 54 -0.82 -1.27 1.70
C HIS A 54 -0.31 -0.36 2.83
N SER A 55 0.48 -0.96 3.72
CA SER A 55 0.99 -0.26 4.89
C SER A 55 2.35 -0.81 5.35
N HIS A 56 3.14 0.05 5.97
CA HIS A 56 4.50 -0.27 6.42
C HIS A 56 4.56 -0.18 7.94
N LEU A 57 3.77 -1.07 8.53
CA LEU A 57 3.55 -1.18 9.97
C LEU A 57 4.50 -2.22 10.60
N LEU A 58 5.26 -2.95 9.79
CA LEU A 58 6.25 -3.91 10.26
C LEU A 58 7.52 -3.19 10.76
N PRO A 59 8.03 -3.55 11.95
CA PRO A 59 9.05 -2.75 12.62
C PRO A 59 10.46 -2.96 12.06
N GLY A 60 11.10 -1.87 11.66
CA GLY A 60 12.54 -1.77 11.43
C GLY A 60 13.05 -2.50 10.19
N ILE A 61 12.19 -2.67 9.18
CA ILE A 61 12.55 -3.37 7.94
C ILE A 61 12.49 -2.47 6.69
N ASP A 62 11.86 -1.30 6.79
CA ASP A 62 11.80 -0.30 5.73
C ASP A 62 11.69 1.12 6.33
N ASP A 63 11.24 2.08 5.53
CA ASP A 63 11.03 3.48 5.90
C ASP A 63 9.72 3.75 6.67
N GLY A 64 8.99 2.70 7.05
CA GLY A 64 7.80 2.79 7.86
C GLY A 64 8.06 2.85 9.35
N SER A 65 7.51 1.88 10.07
CA SER A 65 7.59 1.87 11.53
C SER A 65 9.02 1.52 11.98
N PRO A 66 9.74 2.39 12.70
CA PRO A 66 11.15 2.14 13.04
C PRO A 66 11.33 1.04 14.09
N ASP A 67 10.34 0.82 14.94
CA ASP A 67 10.37 -0.15 16.02
C ASP A 67 8.97 -0.68 16.38
N ILE A 68 8.94 -1.71 17.24
CA ILE A 68 7.70 -2.37 17.66
C ILE A 68 6.77 -1.42 18.44
N ALA A 69 7.32 -0.46 19.18
CA ALA A 69 6.51 0.50 19.94
C ALA A 69 5.73 1.42 18.98
N SER A 70 6.39 1.89 17.93
CA SER A 70 5.81 2.70 16.86
C SER A 70 4.76 1.90 16.08
N SER A 71 5.05 0.64 15.74
CA SER A 71 4.07 -0.26 15.10
C SER A 71 2.80 -0.40 15.94
N ILE A 72 2.93 -0.66 17.25
CA ILE A 72 1.78 -0.77 18.16
C ILE A 72 0.97 0.51 18.19
N GLN A 73 1.64 1.67 18.30
CA GLN A 73 0.99 2.97 18.30
C GLN A 73 0.20 3.22 16.99
N HIS A 74 0.83 2.98 15.84
CA HIS A 74 0.22 3.19 14.53
C HIS A 74 -0.99 2.27 14.31
N ILE A 75 -0.85 0.97 14.57
CA ILE A 75 -1.93 -0.01 14.37
C ILE A 75 -3.10 0.30 15.33
N THR A 76 -2.82 0.63 16.59
CA THR A 76 -3.85 1.00 17.57
C THR A 76 -4.62 2.25 17.14
N ALA A 77 -3.91 3.24 16.60
CA ALA A 77 -4.53 4.46 16.12
C ALA A 77 -5.38 4.23 14.87
N LEU A 78 -4.88 3.48 13.89
CA LEU A 78 -5.64 3.08 12.70
C LEU A 78 -6.89 2.29 13.09
N LYS A 79 -6.78 1.41 14.10
CA LYS A 79 -7.94 0.72 14.68
C LYS A 79 -8.96 1.69 15.28
N GLY A 80 -8.50 2.72 15.98
CA GLY A 80 -9.35 3.81 16.48
C GLY A 80 -10.11 4.55 15.38
N LEU A 81 -9.57 4.58 14.15
CA LEU A 81 -10.22 5.15 12.98
C LEU A 81 -11.18 4.19 12.25
N GLY A 82 -11.30 2.92 12.67
CA GLY A 82 -12.23 1.94 12.10
C GLY A 82 -11.61 0.84 11.24
N PHE A 83 -10.27 0.82 11.09
CA PHE A 83 -9.59 -0.32 10.46
C PHE A 83 -9.57 -1.53 11.40
N ASN A 84 -9.89 -2.72 10.88
CA ASN A 84 -9.93 -3.95 11.65
C ASN A 84 -8.98 -5.05 11.11
N LYS A 85 -8.50 -4.87 9.89
CA LYS A 85 -7.57 -5.78 9.21
C LYS A 85 -6.44 -5.01 8.53
N PHE A 86 -5.22 -5.54 8.64
CA PHE A 86 -4.03 -4.98 8.02
C PHE A 86 -3.29 -6.09 7.25
N ILE A 87 -2.98 -5.82 5.99
CA ILE A 87 -2.02 -6.59 5.20
C ILE A 87 -0.83 -5.67 4.98
N CYS A 88 0.22 -5.88 5.75
CA CYS A 88 1.42 -5.05 5.71
C CYS A 88 2.23 -5.41 4.45
N THR A 89 2.68 -4.40 3.72
CA THR A 89 3.38 -4.55 2.44
C THR A 89 4.71 -3.78 2.49
N PRO A 90 5.66 -4.20 3.35
CA PRO A 90 6.94 -3.55 3.39
C PRO A 90 7.64 -3.62 2.02
N HIS A 91 8.51 -2.65 1.76
CA HIS A 91 9.27 -2.59 0.51
C HIS A 91 10.17 -3.82 0.34
N ILE A 92 10.16 -4.40 -0.86
CA ILE A 92 11.25 -5.23 -1.38
C ILE A 92 11.91 -4.43 -2.50
N PHE A 93 13.11 -3.92 -2.19
CA PHE A 93 13.94 -3.17 -3.11
C PHE A 93 15.41 -3.48 -2.81
N THR A 94 16.04 -4.33 -3.63
CA THR A 94 17.35 -4.97 -3.36
C THR A 94 18.41 -4.02 -2.81
N GLU A 95 18.52 -2.81 -3.35
CA GLU A 95 19.58 -1.86 -2.99
C GLU A 95 19.32 -1.08 -1.70
N LEU A 96 18.05 -0.86 -1.34
CA LEU A 96 17.67 0.02 -0.22
C LEU A 96 16.95 -0.71 0.91
N TYR A 97 16.05 -1.62 0.57
CA TYR A 97 15.27 -2.45 1.48
C TYR A 97 15.37 -3.92 1.02
N PRO A 98 16.48 -4.62 1.33
CA PRO A 98 16.74 -6.00 0.91
C PRO A 98 15.89 -7.01 1.70
N ASN A 99 14.60 -6.72 1.83
CA ASN A 99 13.63 -7.59 2.48
C ASN A 99 13.33 -8.82 1.63
N ASN A 100 13.00 -9.90 2.32
CA ASN A 100 12.57 -11.15 1.72
C ASN A 100 11.50 -11.80 2.61
N ARG A 101 11.07 -13.00 2.21
CA ARG A 101 10.02 -13.73 2.95
C ARG A 101 10.39 -13.95 4.40
N GLU A 102 11.65 -14.25 4.68
CA GLU A 102 12.16 -14.53 6.01
C GLU A 102 12.13 -13.27 6.89
N THR A 103 12.67 -12.13 6.40
CA THR A 103 12.71 -10.87 7.17
C THR A 103 11.30 -10.33 7.44
N ILE A 104 10.42 -10.36 6.44
CA ILE A 104 9.04 -9.90 6.55
C ILE A 104 8.26 -10.78 7.52
N THR A 105 8.39 -12.11 7.42
CA THR A 105 7.72 -13.05 8.34
C THR A 105 8.21 -12.87 9.78
N ALA A 106 9.51 -12.65 9.97
CA ALA A 106 10.07 -12.39 11.30
C ALA A 106 9.56 -11.08 11.91
N ALA A 107 9.46 -10.00 11.11
CA ALA A 107 8.89 -8.73 11.56
C ALA A 107 7.40 -8.85 11.89
N LEU A 108 6.62 -9.56 11.06
CA LEU A 108 5.22 -9.86 11.31
C LEU A 108 5.03 -10.64 12.62
N ALA A 109 5.91 -11.60 12.91
CA ALA A 109 5.84 -12.38 14.15
C ALA A 109 6.00 -11.49 15.40
N LYS A 110 6.88 -10.46 15.35
CA LYS A 110 7.02 -9.48 16.44
C LYS A 110 5.72 -8.72 16.67
N VAL A 111 5.07 -8.25 15.61
CA VAL A 111 3.80 -7.53 15.69
C VAL A 111 2.68 -8.43 16.23
N LYS A 112 2.60 -9.68 15.75
CA LYS A 112 1.60 -10.66 16.24
C LYS A 112 1.81 -11.07 17.70
N ALA A 113 3.02 -10.97 18.22
CA ALA A 113 3.33 -11.27 19.62
C ALA A 113 2.97 -10.14 20.59
N ALA A 114 2.70 -8.92 20.10
CA ALA A 114 2.35 -7.77 20.93
C ALA A 114 0.96 -7.95 21.57
N PRO A 115 0.85 -7.99 22.93
CA PRO A 115 -0.43 -8.17 23.62
C PRO A 115 -1.48 -7.10 23.27
N GLU A 116 -1.04 -5.88 23.00
CA GLU A 116 -1.87 -4.71 22.66
C GLU A 116 -2.61 -4.90 21.33
N LEU A 117 -2.04 -5.69 20.42
CA LEU A 117 -2.57 -5.94 19.08
C LEU A 117 -3.38 -7.23 19.00
N LYS A 118 -3.60 -7.89 20.15
CA LYS A 118 -4.37 -9.13 20.21
C LYS A 118 -5.79 -8.93 19.68
N GLY A 119 -6.21 -9.81 18.78
CA GLY A 119 -7.54 -9.78 18.16
C GLY A 119 -7.66 -8.82 16.97
N ILE A 120 -6.57 -8.20 16.50
CA ILE A 120 -6.51 -7.50 15.22
C ILE A 120 -6.04 -8.50 14.16
N ASP A 121 -6.69 -8.52 12.99
CA ASP A 121 -6.27 -9.37 11.88
C ASP A 121 -5.09 -8.70 11.16
N ILE A 122 -3.88 -9.23 11.38
CA ILE A 122 -2.65 -8.69 10.80
C ILE A 122 -1.97 -9.79 10.00
N SER A 123 -1.65 -9.49 8.75
CA SER A 123 -0.92 -10.34 7.82
C SER A 123 0.13 -9.54 7.06
N ALA A 124 0.94 -10.20 6.24
CA ALA A 124 1.94 -9.52 5.42
C ALA A 124 1.96 -10.06 3.99
N ALA A 125 2.20 -9.14 3.06
CA ALA A 125 2.60 -9.35 1.68
C ALA A 125 3.85 -8.46 1.45
N ALA A 126 4.11 -8.01 0.23
CA ALA A 126 5.18 -7.05 -0.03
C ALA A 126 4.77 -6.02 -1.08
N GLU A 127 5.37 -4.83 -1.02
CA GLU A 127 5.39 -3.86 -2.10
C GLU A 127 6.71 -4.05 -2.87
N TYR A 128 6.62 -4.42 -4.15
CA TYR A 128 7.80 -4.69 -4.96
C TYR A 128 8.20 -3.49 -5.79
N MET A 129 9.41 -2.98 -5.58
CA MET A 129 10.02 -2.03 -6.50
C MET A 129 10.31 -2.73 -7.83
N VAL A 130 9.69 -2.27 -8.91
CA VAL A 130 10.01 -2.74 -10.26
C VAL A 130 11.17 -1.91 -10.79
N ASP A 131 12.35 -2.51 -10.78
CA ASP A 131 13.60 -1.97 -11.30
C ASP A 131 14.26 -2.95 -12.28
N LEU A 132 15.51 -2.67 -12.66
CA LEU A 132 16.27 -3.52 -13.59
C LEU A 132 16.51 -4.94 -13.05
N ASP A 133 16.56 -5.11 -11.73
CA ASP A 133 16.87 -6.37 -11.06
C ASP A 133 15.61 -7.16 -10.70
N PHE A 134 14.41 -6.60 -10.92
CA PHE A 134 13.13 -7.22 -10.56
C PHE A 134 12.93 -8.63 -11.15
N ASN A 135 13.47 -8.90 -12.34
CA ASN A 135 13.41 -10.25 -12.92
C ASN A 135 14.12 -11.30 -12.05
N SER A 136 15.23 -10.94 -11.41
CA SER A 136 15.96 -11.83 -10.50
C SER A 136 15.13 -12.17 -9.25
N VAL A 137 14.27 -11.25 -8.79
CA VAL A 137 13.34 -11.47 -7.67
C VAL A 137 12.31 -12.54 -8.04
N MET A 138 11.81 -12.53 -9.28
CA MET A 138 10.86 -13.56 -9.75
C MET A 138 11.50 -14.95 -9.88
N GLU A 139 12.81 -15.03 -10.12
CA GLU A 139 13.54 -16.31 -10.24
C GLU A 139 13.80 -16.96 -8.88
N GLN A 140 13.79 -16.19 -7.79
CA GLN A 140 14.05 -16.69 -6.43
C GLN A 140 12.87 -17.50 -5.85
N GLY A 141 11.70 -17.46 -6.49
CA GLY A 141 10.54 -18.26 -6.12
C GLY A 141 9.23 -17.46 -6.09
N PRO A 142 8.16 -18.03 -5.50
CA PRO A 142 6.87 -17.36 -5.43
C PRO A 142 6.92 -16.06 -4.61
N LEU A 143 6.29 -15.01 -5.16
CA LEU A 143 6.22 -13.70 -4.53
C LEU A 143 5.37 -13.73 -3.25
N MET A 144 5.57 -12.73 -2.38
CA MET A 144 4.73 -12.47 -1.22
C MET A 144 3.48 -11.71 -1.67
N GLU A 145 2.48 -12.48 -2.04
CA GLU A 145 1.22 -12.01 -2.60
C GLU A 145 0.23 -11.53 -1.52
N LEU A 146 -0.55 -10.52 -1.90
CA LEU A 146 -1.86 -10.23 -1.32
C LEU A 146 -2.84 -11.39 -1.67
N PRO A 147 -4.01 -11.49 -1.00
CA PRO A 147 -4.97 -12.54 -1.29
C PRO A 147 -5.34 -12.65 -2.78
N ASP A 148 -5.72 -13.84 -3.22
CA ASP A 148 -6.13 -14.10 -4.62
C ASP A 148 -5.04 -13.80 -5.67
N LYS A 149 -3.78 -14.13 -5.36
CA LYS A 149 -2.61 -13.95 -6.28
C LYS A 149 -2.32 -12.50 -6.65
N HIS A 150 -2.75 -11.54 -5.83
CA HIS A 150 -2.48 -10.14 -6.08
C HIS A 150 -1.03 -9.77 -5.69
N VAL A 151 -0.35 -8.99 -6.52
CA VAL A 151 1.01 -8.49 -6.23
C VAL A 151 0.99 -6.98 -6.34
N LEU A 152 1.43 -6.32 -5.28
CA LEU A 152 1.59 -4.88 -5.23
C LEU A 152 2.96 -4.52 -5.79
N ILE A 153 2.96 -3.69 -6.83
CA ILE A 153 4.16 -3.21 -7.50
C ILE A 153 4.23 -1.69 -7.42
N GLU A 154 5.44 -1.15 -7.34
CA GLU A 154 5.71 0.28 -7.40
C GLU A 154 6.88 0.55 -8.36
N MET A 155 7.08 1.84 -8.64
CA MET A 155 8.22 2.34 -9.40
C MET A 155 8.77 3.59 -8.73
N SER A 156 9.97 4.02 -9.13
CA SER A 156 10.55 5.27 -8.67
C SER A 156 9.62 6.46 -8.94
N TYR A 157 9.47 7.35 -7.96
CA TYR A 157 8.75 8.61 -8.17
C TYR A 157 9.44 9.56 -9.17
N LEU A 158 10.70 9.31 -9.53
CA LEU A 158 11.48 10.17 -10.42
C LEU A 158 11.17 9.92 -11.91
N ALA A 159 10.96 8.65 -12.29
CA ALA A 159 10.73 8.26 -13.68
C ALA A 159 10.00 6.91 -13.76
N GLU A 160 9.26 6.72 -14.85
CA GLU A 160 8.68 5.43 -15.20
C GLU A 160 9.78 4.38 -15.36
N THR A 161 9.59 3.21 -14.76
CA THR A 161 10.49 2.07 -14.97
C THR A 161 10.51 1.69 -16.44
N PRO A 162 11.69 1.55 -17.07
CA PRO A 162 11.81 1.03 -18.42
C PRO A 162 11.07 -0.31 -18.57
N ASP A 163 10.38 -0.49 -19.71
CA ASP A 163 9.68 -1.73 -20.01
C ASP A 163 8.64 -2.18 -18.97
N ILE A 164 8.03 -1.24 -18.22
CA ILE A 164 6.99 -1.55 -17.22
C ILE A 164 5.86 -2.43 -17.79
N GLU A 165 5.44 -2.20 -19.03
CA GLU A 165 4.42 -3.02 -19.71
C GLU A 165 4.88 -4.48 -19.86
N GLN A 166 6.16 -4.71 -20.14
CA GLN A 166 6.73 -6.06 -20.25
C GLN A 166 6.78 -6.75 -18.88
N HIS A 167 7.13 -6.03 -17.82
CA HIS A 167 7.09 -6.57 -16.44
C HIS A 167 5.67 -6.97 -16.03
N VAL A 168 4.68 -6.11 -16.30
CA VAL A 168 3.26 -6.42 -16.06
C VAL A 168 2.82 -7.65 -16.85
N PHE A 169 3.18 -7.74 -18.12
CA PHE A 169 2.87 -8.91 -18.95
C PHE A 169 3.49 -10.20 -18.38
N ASN A 170 4.77 -10.18 -18.03
CA ASN A 170 5.49 -11.34 -17.50
C ASN A 170 4.85 -11.86 -16.20
N LEU A 171 4.54 -10.96 -15.26
CA LEU A 171 3.88 -11.31 -14.01
C LEU A 171 2.48 -11.90 -14.24
N LYS A 172 1.75 -11.36 -15.21
CA LYS A 172 0.41 -11.86 -15.56
C LYS A 172 0.47 -13.26 -16.17
N VAL A 173 1.46 -13.52 -17.04
CA VAL A 173 1.74 -14.87 -17.59
C VAL A 173 2.15 -15.84 -16.48
N ALA A 174 2.87 -15.38 -15.46
CA ALA A 174 3.21 -16.16 -14.27
C ALA A 174 2.01 -16.42 -13.33
N GLY A 175 0.82 -15.87 -13.64
CA GLY A 175 -0.42 -16.12 -12.91
C GLY A 175 -0.73 -15.13 -11.79
N TYR A 176 -0.02 -13.99 -11.72
CA TYR A 176 -0.29 -12.93 -10.75
C TYR A 176 -1.27 -11.89 -11.29
N GLN A 177 -2.03 -11.28 -10.38
CA GLN A 177 -2.87 -10.12 -10.64
C GLN A 177 -2.19 -8.87 -10.08
N LEU A 178 -1.83 -7.92 -10.93
CA LEU A 178 -1.02 -6.77 -10.52
C LEU A 178 -1.88 -5.65 -9.96
N ILE A 179 -1.32 -4.95 -8.97
CA ILE A 179 -1.82 -3.69 -8.43
C ILE A 179 -0.66 -2.70 -8.47
N LEU A 180 -0.78 -1.63 -9.27
CA LEU A 180 0.15 -0.51 -9.23
C LEU A 180 -0.17 0.37 -8.02
N ALA A 181 0.79 0.50 -7.12
CA ALA A 181 0.70 1.34 -5.95
C ALA A 181 0.71 2.83 -6.33
N HIS A 182 -0.16 3.58 -5.64
CA HIS A 182 -0.22 5.06 -5.63
C HIS A 182 0.12 5.78 -6.95
N PRO A 183 -0.50 5.43 -8.09
CA PRO A 183 -0.14 5.98 -9.39
C PRO A 183 -0.36 7.49 -9.49
N GLU A 184 -1.22 8.06 -8.65
CA GLU A 184 -1.43 9.51 -8.52
C GLU A 184 -0.18 10.25 -8.02
N ARG A 185 0.78 9.56 -7.41
CA ARG A 185 2.05 10.14 -6.94
C ARG A 185 3.12 10.20 -8.03
N TYR A 186 2.92 9.53 -9.16
CA TYR A 186 3.84 9.56 -10.29
C TYR A 186 3.61 10.81 -11.16
N THR A 187 4.33 11.89 -10.84
CA THR A 187 4.18 13.19 -11.52
C THR A 187 4.42 13.12 -13.03
N PHE A 188 5.25 12.18 -13.51
CA PHE A 188 5.49 11.95 -14.93
C PHE A 188 4.27 11.41 -15.69
N TYR A 189 3.27 10.84 -14.99
CA TYR A 189 1.99 10.44 -15.57
C TYR A 189 0.93 11.54 -15.57
N HIS A 190 1.07 12.60 -14.78
CA HIS A 190 0.04 13.65 -14.67
C HIS A 190 -0.29 14.33 -16.00
N ARG A 191 0.71 14.44 -16.89
CA ARG A 191 0.54 14.99 -18.25
C ARG A 191 0.36 13.92 -19.33
N LYS A 192 0.32 12.65 -18.94
CA LYS A 192 0.23 11.46 -19.80
C LYS A 192 -0.69 10.39 -19.19
N PRO A 193 -1.94 10.73 -18.80
CA PRO A 193 -2.84 9.79 -18.13
C PRO A 193 -3.13 8.53 -18.99
N GLU A 194 -2.98 8.62 -20.31
CA GLU A 194 -3.10 7.49 -21.24
C GLU A 194 -2.13 6.35 -20.93
N LYS A 195 -0.99 6.62 -20.29
CA LYS A 195 -0.04 5.59 -19.87
C LYS A 195 -0.56 4.76 -18.70
N VAL A 196 -1.26 5.40 -17.76
CA VAL A 196 -1.91 4.71 -16.64
C VAL A 196 -3.12 3.91 -17.14
N GLU A 197 -3.91 4.48 -18.05
CA GLU A 197 -5.02 3.76 -18.70
C GLU A 197 -4.52 2.55 -19.50
N ARG A 198 -3.37 2.66 -20.17
CA ARG A 198 -2.73 1.52 -20.84
C ARG A 198 -2.41 0.37 -19.87
N LEU A 199 -1.89 0.67 -18.68
CA LEU A 199 -1.64 -0.36 -17.67
C LEU A 199 -2.95 -1.00 -17.17
N LYS A 200 -4.02 -0.21 -17.02
CA LYS A 200 -5.37 -0.73 -16.71
C LYS A 200 -5.91 -1.64 -17.81
N ASP A 201 -5.75 -1.27 -19.09
CA ASP A 201 -6.16 -2.09 -20.23
C ASP A 201 -5.40 -3.42 -20.30
N MET A 202 -4.14 -3.43 -19.84
CA MET A 202 -3.36 -4.66 -19.65
C MET A 202 -3.82 -5.50 -18.46
N GLY A 203 -4.82 -5.02 -17.71
CA GLY A 203 -5.40 -5.66 -16.54
C GLY A 203 -4.64 -5.39 -15.24
N CYS A 204 -3.77 -4.38 -15.19
CA CYS A 204 -3.18 -3.92 -13.94
C CYS A 204 -4.22 -3.11 -13.16
N LEU A 205 -4.43 -3.48 -11.89
CA LEU A 205 -5.29 -2.71 -10.99
C LEU A 205 -4.52 -1.50 -10.47
N LEU A 206 -5.22 -0.46 -10.02
CA LEU A 206 -4.61 0.72 -9.43
C LEU A 206 -5.00 0.84 -7.97
N GLN A 207 -4.06 1.24 -7.11
CA GLN A 207 -4.31 1.51 -5.70
C GLN A 207 -4.08 2.99 -5.40
N LEU A 208 -5.12 3.69 -4.95
CA LEU A 208 -5.07 5.11 -4.57
C LEU A 208 -4.64 5.28 -3.11
N ASN A 209 -3.71 6.20 -2.82
CA ASN A 209 -3.38 6.57 -1.45
C ASN A 209 -4.41 7.58 -0.89
N LEU A 210 -4.99 7.26 0.27
CA LEU A 210 -6.00 8.05 0.97
C LEU A 210 -5.50 9.46 1.30
N LEU A 211 -4.21 9.64 1.58
CA LEU A 211 -3.70 10.97 1.85
C LEU A 211 -3.59 11.86 0.60
N SER A 212 -3.55 11.27 -0.60
CA SER A 212 -3.52 11.99 -1.87
C SER A 212 -4.75 12.88 -2.04
N VAL A 213 -5.96 12.36 -1.76
CA VAL A 213 -7.21 13.13 -1.90
C VAL A 213 -7.34 14.31 -0.93
N THR A 214 -6.56 14.30 0.16
CA THR A 214 -6.55 15.39 1.14
C THR A 214 -5.68 16.58 0.70
N GLY A 215 -4.72 16.35 -0.20
CA GLY A 215 -3.69 17.33 -0.57
C GLY A 215 -2.37 17.17 0.17
N TYR A 216 -2.16 16.08 0.91
CA TYR A 216 -0.94 15.85 1.70
C TYR A 216 0.33 15.90 0.86
N TYR A 217 0.30 15.25 -0.31
CA TYR A 217 1.43 15.18 -1.23
C TYR A 217 1.48 16.34 -2.24
N GLY A 218 0.72 17.41 -1.99
CA GLY A 218 0.65 18.59 -2.85
C GLY A 218 -0.56 18.62 -3.78
N LYS A 219 -0.75 19.78 -4.42
CA LYS A 219 -1.92 20.09 -5.23
C LYS A 219 -2.03 19.19 -6.47
N GLU A 220 -0.92 18.94 -7.15
CA GLU A 220 -0.88 18.15 -8.39
C GLU A 220 -1.26 16.69 -8.12
N VAL A 221 -0.74 16.09 -7.05
CA VAL A 221 -1.11 14.73 -6.63
C VAL A 221 -2.59 14.64 -6.26
N LYS A 222 -3.14 15.66 -5.59
CA LYS A 222 -4.57 15.72 -5.28
C LYS A 222 -5.46 15.84 -6.52
N GLU A 223 -5.02 16.56 -7.53
CA GLU A 223 -5.77 16.70 -8.79
C GLU A 223 -5.73 15.40 -9.61
N ALA A 224 -4.66 14.61 -9.48
CA ALA A 224 -4.53 13.29 -10.10
C ALA A 224 -5.29 12.17 -9.35
N ALA A 225 -5.57 12.38 -8.06
CA ALA A 225 -6.25 11.46 -7.15
C ALA A 225 -7.78 11.49 -7.26
#